data_AF-A0A7S2WE27-F1
#
_entry.id   AF-A0A7S2WE27-F1
#
_cell.length_a   1.000
_cell.length_b   1.000
_cell.length_c   1.000
_cell.angle_alpha   90.00
_cell.angle_beta   90.00
_cell.angle_gamma   90.00
#
_symmetry.space_group_name_H-M   'P 1'
#
loop_
_entity.id
_entity.type
_entity.pdbx_description
1 polymer ?
#
loop_
_entity_poly.entity_id
_entity_poly.type
_entity_poly.pdbx_seq_one_letter_code
_entity_poly.pdbx_strand_id
1 'polypeptide(L)'
;IHDLDDRRCWDRLPRRPTSTARGPVQEPSSGDALARKLIEESLPRVNASFTLRPSIMNPLEMEERMEQQLMRHVEQYRRDGLSPSLQTVWDDELSYLLEPALAAYESERCVGVAFGNEDFQDAVRRATPSGHQFKGYPVCFGHTQVEKIWASISTSKARVPVDLLQTRGQQVRFALRVKVHVFPEDVCATWVMLAVRVLPFDP
;
A
#
# COMPACT_ATOMS: atom_id res chain seq x y z
N ILE A 1 1.83 17.02 13.05
CA ILE A 1 1.75 16.12 11.88
C ILE A 1 0.58 16.66 11.06
N HIS A 2 0.86 17.59 10.15
CA HIS A 2 -0.15 18.19 9.29
C HIS A 2 0.12 17.69 7.86
N ASP A 3 -0.97 17.33 7.19
CA ASP A 3 -1.12 17.10 5.75
C ASP A 3 -0.79 15.70 5.20
N LEU A 4 -1.77 14.79 5.34
CA LEU A 4 -1.88 13.52 4.60
C LEU A 4 -3.19 13.46 3.79
N ASP A 5 -3.78 14.62 3.45
CA ASP A 5 -5.18 14.67 3.03
C ASP A 5 -5.37 15.20 1.59
N ASP A 6 -4.82 14.48 0.59
CA ASP A 6 -5.13 14.75 -0.83
C ASP A 6 -6.30 13.85 -1.31
N ARG A 7 -7.51 14.17 -0.83
CA ARG A 7 -8.78 13.45 -1.06
C ARG A 7 -9.36 13.50 -2.48
N ARG A 8 -8.54 13.72 -3.53
CA ARG A 8 -9.08 14.11 -4.84
C ARG A 8 -9.43 12.99 -5.85
N CYS A 9 -9.44 11.72 -5.46
CA CYS A 9 -9.67 10.62 -6.42
C CYS A 9 -10.86 9.67 -6.15
N TRP A 10 -11.68 9.85 -5.11
CA TRP A 10 -12.52 8.74 -4.61
C TRP A 10 -14.02 8.76 -4.95
N ASP A 11 -14.56 9.81 -5.59
CA ASP A 11 -16.01 9.89 -5.86
C ASP A 11 -16.41 9.25 -7.20
N ARG A 12 -16.53 7.92 -7.23
CA ARG A 12 -17.44 7.22 -8.18
C ARG A 12 -17.57 5.71 -7.92
N LEU A 13 -18.36 5.31 -6.92
CA LEU A 13 -19.01 3.98 -6.94
C LEU A 13 -20.42 4.03 -6.30
N PRO A 14 -21.46 3.50 -6.97
CA PRO A 14 -22.83 3.48 -6.45
C PRO A 14 -23.06 2.32 -5.46
N ARG A 15 -23.72 2.62 -4.34
CA ARG A 15 -24.15 1.62 -3.34
C ARG A 15 -25.35 0.82 -3.85
N ARG A 16 -25.31 -0.52 -3.69
CA ARG A 16 -26.46 -1.40 -3.98
C ARG A 16 -27.40 -1.53 -2.77
N PRO A 17 -28.72 -1.62 -2.99
CA PRO A 17 -29.68 -1.91 -1.94
C PRO A 17 -29.87 -3.43 -1.73
N THR A 18 -30.05 -3.81 -0.46
CA THR A 18 -30.45 -5.13 0.02
C THR A 18 -31.95 -5.35 -0.18
N SER A 19 -32.35 -6.57 -0.56
CA SER A 19 -33.76 -6.98 -0.59
C SER A 19 -33.93 -8.37 0.03
N THR A 20 -34.96 -8.48 0.86
CA THR A 20 -35.34 -9.59 1.72
C THR A 20 -36.69 -10.15 1.25
N ALA A 21 -36.84 -11.48 1.19
CA ALA A 21 -38.03 -12.28 1.60
C ALA A 21 -38.14 -13.60 0.79
N ARG A 22 -38.25 -14.74 1.49
CA ARG A 22 -38.63 -16.06 0.95
C ARG A 22 -40.07 -16.38 1.35
N GLY A 23 -40.88 -16.80 0.38
CA GLY A 23 -42.18 -17.48 0.60
C GLY A 23 -42.08 -19.00 0.33
N PRO A 24 -43.08 -19.80 0.76
CA PRO A 24 -42.97 -21.25 0.87
C PRO A 24 -43.20 -22.00 -0.46
N VAL A 25 -42.59 -23.18 -0.55
CA VAL A 25 -42.46 -24.02 -1.75
C VAL A 25 -43.68 -24.94 -1.92
N GLN A 26 -44.28 -24.95 -3.12
CA GLN A 26 -45.37 -25.84 -3.54
C GLN A 26 -44.82 -26.87 -4.54
N GLU A 27 -45.23 -28.14 -4.43
CA GLU A 27 -44.71 -29.25 -5.25
C GLU A 27 -45.25 -29.22 -6.70
N PRO A 28 -44.44 -29.57 -7.72
CA PRO A 28 -44.81 -29.39 -9.12
C PRO A 28 -45.59 -30.57 -9.71
N SER A 29 -46.54 -30.27 -10.59
CA SER A 29 -47.35 -31.22 -11.35
C SER A 29 -46.69 -31.59 -12.70
N SER A 30 -47.17 -32.64 -13.38
CA SER A 30 -46.59 -33.16 -14.64
C SER A 30 -46.42 -32.12 -15.77
N GLY A 31 -47.21 -31.04 -15.79
CA GLY A 31 -47.04 -29.90 -16.72
C GLY A 31 -45.80 -29.05 -16.43
N ASP A 32 -45.32 -29.02 -15.19
CA ASP A 32 -44.13 -28.28 -14.78
C ASP A 32 -42.84 -28.94 -15.28
N ALA A 33 -42.85 -30.25 -15.56
CA ALA A 33 -41.67 -30.94 -16.10
C ALA A 33 -41.35 -30.51 -17.53
N LEU A 34 -42.39 -30.26 -18.35
CA LEU A 34 -42.24 -29.80 -19.73
C LEU A 34 -41.89 -28.30 -19.78
N ALA A 35 -42.51 -27.50 -18.90
CA ALA A 35 -42.16 -26.10 -18.72
C ALA A 35 -40.71 -25.93 -18.20
N ARG A 36 -40.26 -26.79 -17.27
CA ARG A 36 -38.87 -26.84 -16.80
C ARG A 36 -37.89 -27.16 -17.90
N LYS A 37 -38.20 -28.12 -18.77
CA LYS A 37 -37.35 -28.50 -19.91
C LYS A 37 -37.18 -27.36 -20.92
N LEU A 38 -38.27 -26.65 -21.22
CA LEU A 38 -38.24 -25.49 -22.09
C LEU A 38 -37.51 -24.30 -21.44
N ILE A 39 -37.69 -24.08 -20.13
CA ILE A 39 -36.94 -23.05 -19.38
C ILE A 39 -35.46 -23.38 -19.36
N GLU A 40 -35.08 -24.65 -19.15
CA GLU A 40 -33.69 -25.13 -19.11
C GLU A 40 -32.99 -25.02 -20.47
N GLU A 41 -33.71 -25.24 -21.58
CA GLU A 41 -33.23 -24.98 -22.95
C GLU A 41 -33.20 -23.49 -23.31
N SER A 42 -33.96 -22.65 -22.60
CA SER A 42 -34.02 -21.19 -22.78
C SER A 42 -33.07 -20.41 -21.86
N LEU A 43 -32.46 -21.06 -20.87
CA LEU A 43 -31.51 -20.40 -19.98
C LEU A 43 -30.31 -19.97 -20.83
N PRO A 44 -29.92 -18.67 -20.82
CA PRO A 44 -28.67 -18.28 -21.42
C PRO A 44 -27.60 -19.15 -20.78
N ARG A 45 -26.79 -19.84 -21.60
CA ARG A 45 -25.58 -20.52 -21.11
C ARG A 45 -24.91 -19.55 -20.17
N VAL A 46 -24.90 -19.86 -18.88
CA VAL A 46 -24.19 -19.05 -17.89
C VAL A 46 -22.77 -19.04 -18.39
N ASN A 47 -22.36 -17.92 -18.99
CA ASN A 47 -21.01 -17.75 -19.52
C ASN A 47 -20.07 -18.24 -18.43
N ALA A 48 -19.22 -19.21 -18.79
CA ALA A 48 -18.29 -19.82 -17.87
C ALA A 48 -17.72 -18.74 -16.97
N SER A 49 -17.98 -18.84 -15.67
CA SER A 49 -17.48 -17.89 -14.68
C SER A 49 -15.99 -17.74 -14.95
N PHE A 50 -15.56 -16.60 -15.49
CA PHE A 50 -14.15 -16.34 -15.72
C PHE A 50 -13.51 -16.21 -14.34
N THR A 51 -13.00 -17.31 -13.81
CA THR A 51 -12.24 -17.33 -12.57
C THR A 51 -10.91 -16.68 -12.84
N LEU A 52 -10.58 -15.66 -12.06
CA LEU A 52 -9.28 -15.00 -12.17
C LEU A 52 -8.17 -16.00 -11.83
N ARG A 53 -7.08 -15.94 -12.60
CA ARG A 53 -5.88 -16.76 -12.40
C ARG A 53 -5.14 -16.32 -11.14
N PRO A 54 -4.70 -17.25 -10.28
CA PRO A 54 -3.82 -16.92 -9.17
C PRO A 54 -2.51 -16.32 -9.70
N SER A 55 -1.97 -15.32 -9.01
CA SER A 55 -0.70 -14.75 -9.45
C SER A 55 0.46 -15.72 -9.27
N ILE A 56 1.44 -15.59 -10.17
CA ILE A 56 2.72 -16.29 -10.12
C ILE A 56 3.83 -15.45 -9.46
N MET A 57 3.51 -14.23 -9.01
CA MET A 57 4.48 -13.32 -8.39
C MET A 57 4.89 -13.80 -7.00
N ASN A 58 6.18 -13.65 -6.66
CA ASN A 58 6.70 -13.91 -5.32
C ASN A 58 6.85 -12.57 -4.57
N PRO A 59 5.85 -12.13 -3.77
CA PRO A 59 5.89 -10.80 -3.15
C PRO A 59 7.07 -10.61 -2.22
N LEU A 60 7.45 -11.61 -1.42
CA LEU A 60 8.54 -11.48 -0.44
C LEU A 60 9.90 -11.21 -1.11
N GLU A 61 10.24 -11.99 -2.14
CA GLU A 61 11.47 -11.79 -2.90
C GLU A 61 11.47 -10.42 -3.61
N MET A 62 10.32 -10.00 -4.12
CA MET A 62 10.16 -8.70 -4.75
C MET A 62 10.33 -7.55 -3.75
N GLU A 63 9.71 -7.65 -2.57
CA GLU A 63 9.84 -6.68 -1.47
C GLU A 63 11.31 -6.48 -1.10
N GLU A 64 12.02 -7.57 -0.75
CA GLU A 64 13.43 -7.53 -0.36
C GLU A 64 14.32 -6.91 -1.45
N ARG A 65 14.14 -7.37 -2.70
CA ARG A 65 14.91 -6.89 -3.85
C ARG A 65 14.65 -5.40 -4.13
N MET A 66 13.41 -4.95 -3.99
CA MET A 66 13.01 -3.56 -4.21
C MET A 66 13.53 -2.65 -3.09
N GLU A 67 13.41 -3.08 -1.84
CA GLU A 67 13.91 -2.37 -0.66
C GLU A 67 15.43 -2.12 -0.78
N GLN A 68 16.22 -3.16 -1.07
CA GLN A 68 17.67 -3.03 -1.28
C GLN A 68 18.04 -2.10 -2.44
N GLN A 69 17.29 -2.10 -3.54
CA GLN A 69 17.56 -1.19 -4.66
C GLN A 69 17.21 0.26 -4.31
N LEU A 70 16.06 0.49 -3.67
CA LEU A 70 15.64 1.82 -3.25
C LEU A 70 16.55 2.39 -2.16
N MET A 71 17.03 1.57 -1.22
CA MET A 71 18.02 1.99 -0.22
C MET A 71 19.31 2.49 -0.89
N ARG A 72 19.82 1.76 -1.89
CA ARG A 72 20.99 2.20 -2.66
C ARG A 72 20.75 3.51 -3.41
N HIS A 73 19.57 3.69 -3.98
CA HIS A 73 19.19 4.96 -4.61
C HIS A 73 19.16 6.12 -3.62
N VAL A 74 18.64 5.92 -2.41
CA VAL A 74 18.65 6.93 -1.33
C VAL A 74 20.08 7.28 -0.93
N GLU A 75 20.93 6.27 -0.71
CA GLU A 75 22.34 6.46 -0.36
C GLU A 75 23.10 7.24 -1.42
N GLN A 76 22.91 6.86 -2.69
CA GLN A 76 23.54 7.52 -3.82
C GLN A 76 23.07 8.97 -3.96
N TYR A 77 21.76 9.20 -3.91
CA TYR A 77 21.19 10.54 -3.95
C TYR A 77 21.77 11.47 -2.88
N ARG A 78 21.91 10.95 -1.65
CA ARG A 78 22.45 11.73 -0.54
C ARG A 78 23.95 12.00 -0.69
N ARG A 79 24.71 11.02 -1.17
CA ARG A 79 26.15 11.18 -1.43
C ARG A 79 26.41 12.20 -2.53
N ASP A 80 25.65 12.14 -3.61
CA ASP A 80 25.84 12.98 -4.80
C ASP A 80 25.29 14.40 -4.58
N GLY A 81 24.16 14.55 -3.88
CA GLY A 81 23.45 15.82 -3.75
C GLY A 81 23.77 16.65 -2.50
N LEU A 82 24.22 16.04 -1.39
CA LEU A 82 24.41 16.75 -0.12
C LEU A 82 25.88 16.90 0.27
N SER A 83 26.59 15.79 0.37
CA SER A 83 28.03 15.76 0.67
C SER A 83 28.56 14.34 0.44
N PRO A 84 29.74 14.18 -0.19
CA PRO A 84 30.39 12.87 -0.36
C PRO A 84 30.67 12.15 0.96
N SER A 85 30.83 12.89 2.06
CA SER A 85 31.09 12.35 3.40
C SER A 85 29.83 12.01 4.21
N LEU A 86 28.63 12.27 3.68
CA LEU A 86 27.39 12.03 4.40
C LEU A 86 27.01 10.54 4.32
N GLN A 87 27.22 9.83 5.43
CA GLN A 87 26.75 8.46 5.54
C GLN A 87 25.24 8.43 5.76
N THR A 88 24.55 7.55 5.03
CA THR A 88 23.14 7.23 5.31
C THR A 88 23.13 6.05 6.26
N VAL A 89 22.53 6.23 7.43
CA VAL A 89 22.40 5.18 8.45
C VAL A 89 20.96 4.67 8.40
N TRP A 90 20.80 3.36 8.25
CA TRP A 90 19.51 2.70 8.27
C TRP A 90 19.12 2.25 9.69
N ASP A 91 17.82 2.23 9.94
CA ASP A 91 17.21 1.80 11.19
C ASP A 91 16.25 0.65 10.91
N ASP A 92 16.75 -0.58 11.08
CA ASP A 92 16.00 -1.80 10.76
C ASP A 92 14.79 -2.00 11.67
N GLU A 93 14.89 -1.57 12.94
CA GLU A 93 13.79 -1.62 13.89
C GLU A 93 12.67 -0.68 13.45
N LEU A 94 13.02 0.57 13.10
CA LEU A 94 12.04 1.51 12.58
C LEU A 94 11.44 1.03 11.24
N SER A 95 12.23 0.45 10.33
CA SER A 95 11.74 -0.14 9.07
C SER A 95 10.73 -1.26 9.31
N TYR A 96 10.99 -2.12 10.30
CA TYR A 96 10.06 -3.18 10.69
C TYR A 96 8.73 -2.61 11.19
N LEU A 97 8.75 -1.51 11.95
CA LEU A 97 7.53 -0.85 12.44
C LEU A 97 6.68 -0.21 11.33
N LEU A 98 7.23 0.06 10.14
CA LEU A 98 6.47 0.60 9.01
C LEU A 98 5.58 -0.45 8.33
N GLU A 99 5.92 -1.74 8.46
CA GLU A 99 5.18 -2.83 7.82
C GLU A 99 3.69 -2.90 8.18
N PRO A 100 3.29 -2.90 9.48
CA PRO A 100 1.88 -2.91 9.84
C PRO A 100 1.14 -1.67 9.34
N ALA A 101 1.81 -0.51 9.20
CA ALA A 101 1.19 0.67 8.61
C ALA A 101 0.91 0.50 7.12
N LEU A 102 1.82 -0.11 6.36
CA LEU A 102 1.59 -0.40 4.94
C LEU A 102 0.43 -1.39 4.73
N ALA A 103 0.36 -2.44 5.57
CA ALA A 103 -0.75 -3.37 5.53
C ALA A 103 -2.09 -2.70 5.88
N ALA A 104 -2.08 -1.76 6.84
CA ALA A 104 -3.25 -0.96 7.19
C ALA A 104 -3.71 -0.05 6.04
N TYR A 105 -2.78 0.64 5.36
CA TYR A 105 -3.12 1.48 4.21
C TYR A 105 -3.74 0.69 3.06
N GLU A 106 -3.25 -0.52 2.78
CA GLU A 106 -3.89 -1.38 1.77
C GLU A 106 -5.27 -1.85 2.21
N SER A 107 -5.41 -2.25 3.47
CA SER A 107 -6.70 -2.69 4.02
C SER A 107 -7.75 -1.56 3.95
N GLU A 108 -7.35 -0.33 4.29
CA GLU A 108 -8.18 0.86 4.15
C GLU A 108 -8.54 1.13 2.68
N ARG A 109 -7.59 0.94 1.75
CA ARG A 109 -7.84 1.09 0.31
C ARG A 109 -8.86 0.07 -0.22
N CYS A 110 -8.80 -1.17 0.26
CA CYS A 110 -9.73 -2.23 -0.15
C CYS A 110 -11.13 -2.09 0.46
N VAL A 111 -11.20 -1.72 1.75
CA VAL A 111 -12.44 -1.78 2.55
C VAL A 111 -13.09 -0.39 2.74
N GLY A 112 -12.32 0.68 2.59
CA GLY A 112 -12.75 2.06 2.81
C GLY A 112 -12.83 2.47 4.28
N VAL A 113 -12.18 1.71 5.18
CA VAL A 113 -12.20 1.95 6.63
C VAL A 113 -10.77 1.96 7.16
N ALA A 114 -10.37 3.05 7.81
CA ALA A 114 -9.07 3.17 8.46
C ALA A 114 -9.00 2.30 9.72
N PHE A 115 -7.87 1.61 9.92
CA PHE A 115 -7.59 0.79 11.10
C PHE A 115 -6.09 0.84 11.44
N GLY A 116 -5.72 0.70 12.72
CA GLY A 116 -4.32 0.53 13.15
C GLY A 116 -3.44 1.79 13.18
N ASN A 117 -3.98 2.97 12.84
CA ASN A 117 -3.21 4.23 12.86
C ASN A 117 -2.74 4.63 14.27
N GLU A 118 -3.57 4.40 15.30
CA GLU A 118 -3.22 4.72 16.69
C GLU A 118 -2.07 3.84 17.20
N ASP A 119 -2.17 2.52 16.98
CA ASP A 119 -1.13 1.56 17.36
C ASP A 119 0.19 1.85 16.64
N PHE A 120 0.13 2.19 15.35
CA PHE A 120 1.31 2.60 14.59
C PHE A 120 1.96 3.86 15.19
N GLN A 121 1.17 4.90 15.47
CA GLN A 121 1.69 6.12 16.06
C GLN A 121 2.32 5.87 17.43
N ASP A 122 1.70 5.03 18.26
CA ASP A 122 2.25 4.66 19.56
C ASP A 122 3.54 3.84 19.45
N ALA A 123 3.61 2.90 18.50
CA ALA A 123 4.83 2.14 18.24
C ALA A 123 5.99 3.05 17.81
N VAL A 124 5.73 3.96 16.86
CA VAL A 124 6.74 4.92 16.39
C VAL A 124 7.16 5.90 17.49
N ARG A 125 6.23 6.38 18.33
CA ARG A 125 6.55 7.25 19.47
C ARG A 125 7.45 6.54 20.48
N ARG A 126 7.23 5.24 20.73
CA ARG A 126 8.08 4.44 21.64
C ARG A 126 9.46 4.17 21.05
N ALA A 127 9.54 3.95 19.74
CA ALA A 127 10.81 3.71 19.04
C ALA A 127 11.62 4.99 18.80
N THR A 128 10.98 6.17 18.86
CA THR A 128 11.64 7.46 18.65
C THR A 128 12.20 7.96 19.98
N PRO A 129 13.53 8.11 20.13
CA PRO A 129 14.12 8.62 21.36
C PRO A 129 13.70 10.06 21.65
N SER A 130 13.76 10.47 22.92
CA SER A 130 13.44 11.83 23.34
C SER A 130 14.29 12.87 22.59
N GLY A 131 13.63 13.90 22.05
CA GLY A 131 14.28 14.96 21.26
C GLY A 131 14.36 14.67 19.76
N HIS A 132 14.18 13.41 19.33
CA HIS A 132 14.09 13.07 17.92
C HIS A 132 12.70 13.37 17.35
N GLN A 133 12.67 13.72 16.07
CA GLN A 133 11.45 13.88 15.28
C GLN A 133 11.34 12.74 14.29
N PHE A 134 10.13 12.22 14.11
CA PHE A 134 9.81 11.24 13.07
C PHE A 134 9.03 11.89 11.93
N LYS A 135 9.41 11.57 10.68
CA LYS A 135 8.64 11.89 9.47
C LYS A 135 8.56 10.64 8.60
N GLY A 136 7.40 10.37 8.02
CA GLY A 136 7.17 9.24 7.12
C GLY A 136 6.34 9.66 5.91
N TYR A 137 6.61 9.04 4.77
CA TYR A 137 5.93 9.28 3.51
C TYR A 137 5.55 7.95 2.87
N PRO A 138 4.28 7.49 3.05
CA PRO A 138 3.76 6.32 2.37
C PRO A 138 3.30 6.68 0.95
N VAL A 139 3.59 5.80 -0.02
CA VAL A 139 3.13 5.93 -1.40
C VAL A 139 2.84 4.55 -2.00
N CYS A 140 1.82 4.46 -2.86
CA CYS A 140 1.40 3.23 -3.51
C CYS A 140 1.55 3.33 -5.03
N PHE A 141 2.02 2.25 -5.66
CA PHE A 141 2.17 2.11 -7.11
C PHE A 141 1.52 0.83 -7.61
N GLY A 142 0.94 0.85 -8.81
CA GLY A 142 0.41 -0.34 -9.48
C GLY A 142 1.47 -1.15 -10.23
N HIS A 143 2.76 -1.02 -9.88
CA HIS A 143 3.87 -1.67 -10.55
C HIS A 143 5.07 -1.85 -9.61
N THR A 144 6.03 -2.66 -10.03
CA THR A 144 7.24 -3.01 -9.24
C THR A 144 8.53 -2.47 -9.84
N GLN A 145 8.42 -1.56 -10.83
CA GLN A 145 9.56 -0.95 -11.51
C GLN A 145 10.24 0.07 -10.61
N VAL A 146 11.33 -0.35 -9.96
CA VAL A 146 12.08 0.45 -8.97
C VAL A 146 12.51 1.81 -9.51
N GLU A 147 13.05 1.88 -10.73
CA GLU A 147 13.51 3.15 -11.31
C GLU A 147 12.38 4.18 -11.46
N LYS A 148 11.17 3.72 -11.81
CA LYS A 148 9.99 4.60 -11.91
C LYS A 148 9.52 5.05 -10.55
N ILE A 149 9.53 4.15 -9.56
CA ILE A 149 9.19 4.47 -8.18
C ILE A 149 10.17 5.50 -7.63
N TRP A 150 11.47 5.27 -7.82
CA TRP A 150 12.53 6.17 -7.40
C TRP A 150 12.41 7.55 -8.06
N ALA A 151 12.21 7.60 -9.39
CA ALA A 151 11.98 8.86 -10.10
C ALA A 151 10.77 9.61 -9.51
N SER A 152 9.67 8.90 -9.22
CA SER A 152 8.48 9.50 -8.60
C SER A 152 8.75 10.08 -7.20
N ILE A 153 9.64 9.46 -6.41
CA ILE A 153 9.98 9.93 -5.06
C ILE A 153 10.96 11.11 -5.14
N SER A 154 12.05 10.96 -5.90
CA SER A 154 13.15 11.93 -5.97
C SER A 154 12.82 13.21 -6.75
N THR A 155 11.87 13.14 -7.69
CA THR A 155 11.44 14.30 -8.51
C THR A 155 10.02 14.77 -8.17
N SER A 156 9.46 14.31 -7.05
CA SER A 156 8.09 14.65 -6.65
C SER A 156 7.90 16.15 -6.47
N LYS A 157 6.83 16.68 -7.07
CA LYS A 157 6.43 18.08 -6.93
C LYS A 157 5.93 18.42 -5.52
N ALA A 158 5.46 17.43 -4.77
CA ALA A 158 4.90 17.63 -3.44
C ALA A 158 5.94 18.08 -2.38
N ARG A 159 7.24 18.10 -2.73
CA ARG A 159 8.41 18.39 -1.88
C ARG A 159 8.60 17.49 -0.67
N VAL A 160 7.54 16.99 -0.02
CA VAL A 160 7.58 16.10 1.15
C VAL A 160 8.63 14.98 1.03
N PRO A 161 8.61 14.10 0.00
CA PRO A 161 9.61 13.04 -0.12
C PRO A 161 11.03 13.57 -0.37
N VAL A 162 11.16 14.69 -1.09
CA VAL A 162 12.46 15.33 -1.35
C VAL A 162 13.04 15.93 -0.07
N ASP A 163 12.22 16.58 0.75
CA ASP A 163 12.62 17.14 2.04
C ASP A 163 13.04 16.03 3.03
N LEU A 164 12.36 14.87 3.00
CA LEU A 164 12.78 13.66 3.70
C LEU A 164 14.17 13.21 3.26
N LEU A 165 14.39 13.05 1.95
CA LEU A 165 15.68 12.67 1.37
C LEU A 165 16.80 13.67 1.69
N GLN A 166 16.48 14.96 1.82
CA GLN A 166 17.42 16.03 2.10
C GLN A 166 17.56 16.35 3.60
N THR A 167 16.90 15.57 4.48
CA THR A 167 16.92 15.80 5.92
C THR A 167 18.35 15.74 6.48
N ARG A 168 18.67 16.74 7.33
CA ARG A 168 19.95 16.93 8.04
C ARG A 168 19.67 17.18 9.52
N GLY A 169 20.59 16.75 10.38
CA GLY A 169 20.53 16.90 11.82
C GLY A 169 21.77 16.31 12.48
N GLN A 170 21.83 16.37 13.80
CA GLN A 170 22.92 15.78 14.58
C GLN A 170 22.95 14.25 14.44
N GLN A 171 21.78 13.63 14.44
CA GLN A 171 21.60 12.20 14.20
C GLN A 171 20.47 12.01 13.22
N VAL A 172 20.74 11.42 12.06
CA VAL A 172 19.74 11.13 11.04
C VAL A 172 19.76 9.63 10.77
N ARG A 173 18.62 8.96 10.93
CA ARG A 173 18.46 7.57 10.53
C ARG A 173 17.24 7.39 9.65
N PHE A 174 17.45 6.70 8.55
CA PHE A 174 16.41 6.40 7.59
C PHE A 174 15.81 5.03 7.87
N ALA A 175 14.53 4.91 7.54
CA ALA A 175 13.83 3.64 7.48
C ALA A 175 13.12 3.57 6.15
N LEU A 176 13.15 2.40 5.53
CA LEU A 176 12.45 2.14 4.29
C LEU A 176 11.77 0.80 4.42
N ARG A 177 10.50 0.73 4.04
CA ARG A 177 9.79 -0.54 3.93
C ARG A 177 9.05 -0.62 2.62
N VAL A 178 9.12 -1.77 1.97
CA VAL A 178 8.33 -2.09 0.78
C VAL A 178 7.35 -3.21 1.11
N LYS A 179 6.11 -3.10 0.66
CA LYS A 179 5.12 -4.17 0.74
C LYS A 179 4.42 -4.36 -0.59
N VAL A 180 4.36 -5.59 -1.10
CA VAL A 180 3.77 -5.94 -2.39
C VAL A 180 2.54 -6.81 -2.14
N HIS A 181 1.38 -6.20 -2.34
CA HIS A 181 0.11 -6.92 -2.30
C HIS A 181 -0.19 -7.43 -3.69
N VAL A 182 -0.34 -8.74 -3.82
CA VAL A 182 -0.54 -9.41 -5.09
C VAL A 182 -2.01 -9.79 -5.25
N PHE A 183 -2.54 -9.48 -6.41
CA PHE A 183 -3.90 -9.78 -6.83
C PHE A 183 -3.88 -10.81 -7.97
N PRO A 184 -5.02 -11.43 -8.27
CA PRO A 184 -5.14 -12.29 -9.45
C PRO A 184 -4.71 -11.56 -10.74
N GLU A 185 -4.33 -12.34 -11.74
CA GLU A 185 -3.82 -11.87 -13.04
C GLU A 185 -2.49 -11.08 -12.99
N ASP A 186 -1.63 -11.37 -12.00
CA ASP A 186 -0.32 -10.70 -11.81
C ASP A 186 -0.43 -9.18 -11.67
N VAL A 187 -1.56 -8.73 -11.14
CA VAL A 187 -1.75 -7.34 -10.72
C VAL A 187 -1.19 -7.19 -9.31
N CYS A 188 -0.59 -6.06 -8.99
CA CYS A 188 -0.08 -5.78 -7.66
C CYS A 188 -0.30 -4.34 -7.23
N ALA A 189 -0.34 -4.13 -5.92
CA ALA A 189 -0.15 -2.84 -5.28
C ALA A 189 1.17 -2.87 -4.50
N THR A 190 2.12 -2.04 -4.93
CA THR A 190 3.41 -1.86 -4.27
C THR A 190 3.34 -0.63 -3.39
N TRP A 191 3.34 -0.85 -2.08
CA TRP A 191 3.52 0.19 -1.09
C TRP A 191 4.99 0.40 -0.79
N VAL A 192 5.39 1.67 -0.70
CA VAL A 192 6.71 2.09 -0.26
C VAL A 192 6.52 3.16 0.80
N MET A 193 7.17 2.99 1.95
CA MET A 193 7.23 4.02 2.97
C MET A 193 8.68 4.40 3.23
N LEU A 194 9.02 5.65 2.88
CA LEU A 194 10.29 6.26 3.27
C LEU A 194 10.06 7.07 4.54
N ALA A 195 10.88 6.82 5.55
CA ALA A 195 10.82 7.52 6.81
C ALA A 195 12.21 7.95 7.27
N VAL A 196 12.23 8.94 8.14
CA VAL A 196 13.44 9.43 8.81
C VAL A 196 13.12 9.74 10.25
N ARG A 197 13.99 9.31 11.17
CA ARG A 197 14.08 9.92 12.50
C ARG A 197 15.31 10.81 12.56
N VAL A 198 15.14 11.99 13.11
CA VAL A 198 16.21 13.00 13.17
C VAL A 198 16.25 13.69 14.53
N LEU A 199 17.45 13.78 15.10
CA LEU A 199 17.75 14.74 16.16
C LEU A 199 18.12 16.06 15.46
N PRO A 200 17.28 17.10 15.54
CA PRO A 200 17.58 18.39 14.91
C PRO A 200 18.83 19.04 15.54
N PHE A 201 19.42 20.00 14.85
CA PHE A 201 20.38 20.90 15.49
C PHE A 201 19.62 21.75 16.52
N ASP A 202 20.21 21.94 17.71
CA ASP A 202 19.63 22.88 18.66
C ASP A 202 19.56 24.28 18.01
N PRO A 203 18.45 25.01 18.19
CA PRO A 203 18.26 26.34 17.60
C PRO A 203 19.27 27.38 18.11
#